data_AF-M5FBX1-F1
#
_entry.id   AF-M5FBX1-F1
#
_cell.length_a   1.000
_cell.length_b   1.000
_cell.length_c   1.000
_cell.angle_alpha   90.00
_cell.angle_beta   90.00
_cell.angle_gamma   90.00
#
_symmetry.space_group_name_H-M   'P 1'
#
loop_
_entity.id
_entity.type
_entity.pdbx_description
1 polymer ?
#
loop_
_entity_poly.entity_id
_entity_poly.type
_entity_poly.pdbx_seq_one_letter_code
_entity_poly.pdbx_strand_id
1 'polypeptide(L)'
;MTDRRGRRFSAPVLLAALVASWPAWADAPPGASACTGCHGPAVLGSAIPSLDGHAAEEIVVQMQAFRSGERPATVMDRVAKGFSDEETRAIAEWLAQPEADRNAQP
;
A
#
# COMPACT_ATOMS: atom_id res chain seq x y z
N MET A 1 -70.07 -19.03 -19.13
CA MET A 1 -69.57 -19.35 -20.48
C MET A 1 -68.34 -18.48 -20.76
N THR A 2 -67.14 -19.08 -20.69
CA THR A 2 -66.17 -19.21 -21.82
C THR A 2 -65.53 -17.87 -22.21
N ASP A 3 -64.23 -17.61 -22.05
CA ASP A 3 -63.12 -18.48 -22.45
C ASP A 3 -61.80 -18.12 -21.71
N ARG A 4 -61.06 -19.17 -21.35
CA ARG A 4 -59.64 -19.17 -20.96
C ARG A 4 -58.83 -19.27 -22.25
N ARG A 5 -57.86 -18.39 -22.51
CA ARG A 5 -56.51 -18.78 -22.99
C ARG A 5 -55.58 -17.60 -23.33
N GLY A 6 -54.32 -17.78 -22.94
CA GLY A 6 -53.15 -17.11 -23.54
C GLY A 6 -52.69 -15.88 -22.75
N ARG A 7 -51.46 -15.78 -22.27
CA ARG A 7 -50.24 -16.55 -22.48
C ARG A 7 -49.42 -16.37 -21.21
N ARG A 8 -49.02 -17.50 -20.63
CA ARG A 8 -47.93 -17.56 -19.65
C ARG A 8 -46.65 -17.20 -20.41
N PHE A 9 -46.01 -16.09 -20.06
CA PHE A 9 -44.59 -15.90 -20.35
C PHE A 9 -43.84 -15.92 -19.02
N SER A 10 -43.57 -17.15 -18.58
CA SER A 10 -42.48 -17.43 -17.68
C SER A 10 -41.18 -17.23 -18.47
N ALA A 11 -40.35 -16.29 -18.04
CA ALA A 11 -38.93 -16.30 -18.33
C ALA A 11 -38.22 -15.61 -17.15
N PRO A 12 -37.60 -16.37 -16.23
CA PRO A 12 -36.68 -15.77 -15.28
C PRO A 12 -35.42 -15.41 -16.08
N VAL A 13 -35.22 -14.13 -16.34
CA VAL A 13 -33.90 -13.65 -16.81
C VAL A 13 -32.98 -13.77 -15.59
N LEU A 14 -32.21 -14.85 -15.56
CA LEU A 14 -31.07 -15.03 -14.69
C LEU A 14 -30.13 -13.83 -14.91
N LEU A 15 -30.21 -12.83 -14.03
CA LEU A 15 -29.15 -11.84 -13.86
C LEU A 15 -27.93 -12.60 -13.31
N ALA A 16 -27.08 -13.07 -14.23
CA ALA A 16 -25.75 -13.52 -13.89
C ALA A 16 -25.02 -12.34 -13.23
N ALA A 17 -24.82 -12.43 -11.92
CA ALA A 17 -23.99 -11.50 -11.17
C ALA A 17 -22.55 -11.65 -11.67
N LEU A 18 -22.10 -10.69 -12.48
CA LEU A 18 -20.68 -10.46 -12.74
C LEU A 18 -20.06 -10.04 -11.41
N VAL A 19 -19.46 -11.00 -10.70
CA VAL A 19 -18.61 -10.71 -9.55
C VAL A 19 -17.37 -10.02 -10.11
N ALA A 20 -17.38 -8.69 -10.15
CA ALA A 20 -16.23 -7.90 -10.55
C ALA A 20 -15.09 -8.22 -9.58
N SER A 21 -14.03 -8.88 -10.07
CA SER A 21 -12.80 -9.11 -9.32
C SER A 21 -12.07 -7.79 -9.19
N TRP A 22 -12.42 -7.02 -8.17
CA TRP A 22 -11.65 -5.82 -7.82
C TRP A 22 -10.29 -6.28 -7.32
N PRO A 23 -9.19 -5.63 -7.73
CA PRO A 23 -7.89 -5.91 -7.14
C PRO A 23 -8.00 -5.68 -5.64
N ALA A 24 -7.62 -6.68 -4.85
CA ALA A 24 -7.48 -6.48 -3.42
C ALA A 24 -6.27 -5.56 -3.22
N TRP A 25 -6.51 -4.28 -2.96
CA TRP A 25 -5.47 -3.37 -2.49
C TRP A 25 -5.07 -3.84 -1.09
N ALA A 26 -3.80 -4.16 -0.88
CA ALA A 26 -3.28 -4.28 0.46
C ALA A 26 -3.25 -2.87 1.06
N ASP A 27 -3.85 -2.72 2.24
CA ASP A 27 -3.76 -1.47 2.99
C ASP A 27 -2.30 -1.21 3.37
N ALA A 28 -1.91 0.06 3.46
CA ALA A 28 -0.57 0.41 3.89
C ALA A 28 -0.34 -0.11 5.33
N PRO A 29 0.79 -0.78 5.62
CA PRO A 29 1.04 -1.22 6.98
C PRO A 29 1.11 -0.01 7.93
N PRO A 30 0.74 -0.17 9.21
CA PRO A 30 0.73 0.94 10.15
C PRO A 30 2.04 1.73 10.14
N GLY A 31 1.95 3.05 9.93
CA GLY A 31 3.09 3.95 9.90
C GLY A 31 3.82 4.07 8.56
N ALA A 32 3.51 3.25 7.55
CA ALA A 32 4.21 3.30 6.26
C ALA A 32 3.96 4.61 5.48
N SER A 33 2.71 5.10 5.50
CA SER A 33 2.35 6.36 4.84
C SER A 33 3.01 7.59 5.49
N ALA A 34 3.46 7.50 6.74
CA ALA A 34 4.18 8.60 7.40
C ALA A 34 5.57 8.85 6.78
N CYS A 35 6.18 7.83 6.18
CA CYS A 35 7.49 7.92 5.55
C CYS A 35 7.49 8.90 4.37
N THR A 36 6.40 8.93 3.59
CA THR A 36 6.29 9.75 2.37
C THR A 36 6.18 11.24 2.68
N GLY A 37 5.80 11.62 3.91
CA GLY A 37 5.76 13.03 4.34
C GLY A 37 7.13 13.71 4.32
N CYS A 38 8.21 12.95 4.55
CA CYS A 38 9.58 13.45 4.47
C CYS A 38 10.37 12.94 3.26
N HIS A 39 10.00 11.78 2.71
CA HIS A 39 10.76 11.12 1.63
C HIS A 39 10.06 11.11 0.26
N GLY A 40 8.86 11.68 0.16
CA GLY A 40 8.11 11.74 -1.09
C GLY A 40 8.61 12.81 -2.08
N PRO A 41 8.07 12.86 -3.31
CA PRO A 41 8.51 13.78 -4.36
C PRO A 41 8.30 15.27 -4.01
N ALA A 42 7.47 15.59 -3.02
CA ALA A 42 7.26 16.96 -2.58
C ALA A 42 8.50 17.59 -1.89
N VAL A 43 9.50 16.79 -1.51
CA VAL A 43 10.75 17.26 -0.88
C VAL A 43 11.95 17.34 -1.84
N LEU A 44 11.71 17.34 -3.16
CA LEU A 44 12.74 17.48 -4.18
C LEU A 44 13.59 18.75 -3.97
N GLY A 45 14.91 18.59 -3.85
CA GLY A 45 15.85 19.67 -3.53
C GLY A 45 16.21 19.77 -2.04
N SER A 46 15.61 18.95 -1.17
CA SER A 46 16.05 18.79 0.22
C SER A 46 17.23 17.80 0.34
N ALA A 47 17.89 17.80 1.50
CA ALA A 47 18.92 16.81 1.82
C ALA A 47 18.33 15.41 2.16
N ILE A 48 17.00 15.26 2.13
CA ILE A 48 16.32 14.00 2.43
C ILE A 48 16.20 13.20 1.13
N PRO A 49 16.77 11.99 1.06
CA PRO A 49 16.70 11.17 -0.15
C PRO A 49 15.30 10.62 -0.38
N SER A 50 14.92 10.43 -1.65
CA SER A 50 13.74 9.63 -1.99
C SER A 50 13.96 8.17 -1.59
N LEU A 51 12.86 7.48 -1.26
CA LEU A 51 12.85 6.04 -0.99
C LEU A 51 12.46 5.22 -2.23
N ASP A 52 12.03 5.88 -3.32
CA ASP A 52 11.63 5.18 -4.54
C ASP A 52 12.83 4.52 -5.22
N GLY A 53 12.62 3.28 -5.70
CA GLY A 53 13.63 2.49 -6.39
C GLY A 53 14.60 1.74 -5.48
N HIS A 54 14.49 1.89 -4.15
CA HIS A 54 15.20 1.04 -3.20
C HIS A 54 14.44 -0.28 -2.99
N ALA A 55 15.19 -1.39 -2.95
CA ALA A 55 14.63 -2.68 -2.58
C ALA A 55 14.28 -2.70 -1.08
N ALA A 56 13.30 -3.54 -0.71
CA ALA A 56 12.83 -3.64 0.67
C ALA A 56 13.97 -4.01 1.63
N GLU A 57 14.86 -4.93 1.21
CA GLU A 57 16.02 -5.35 2.02
C GLU A 57 16.97 -4.19 2.28
N GLU A 58 17.18 -3.31 1.31
CA GLU A 58 18.04 -2.13 1.49
C GLU A 58 17.43 -1.20 2.53
N ILE A 59 16.12 -0.96 2.47
CA ILE A 59 15.39 -0.12 3.43
C ILE A 59 15.51 -0.71 4.84
N VAL A 60 15.32 -2.03 4.99
CA VAL A 60 15.47 -2.74 6.27
C VAL A 60 16.88 -2.57 6.83
N VAL A 61 17.91 -2.79 6.01
CA VAL A 61 19.32 -2.64 6.44
C VAL A 61 19.60 -1.20 6.90
N GLN A 62 19.10 -0.20 6.17
CA GLN A 62 19.29 1.20 6.58
C GLN A 62 18.57 1.53 7.89
N MET A 63 17.33 1.05 8.07
CA MET A 63 16.58 1.22 9.32
C MET A 63 17.30 0.58 10.51
N GLN A 64 17.83 -0.63 10.34
CA GLN A 64 18.62 -1.30 11.39
C GLN A 64 19.89 -0.51 11.72
N ALA A 65 20.62 -0.04 10.71
CA ALA A 65 21.84 0.76 10.90
C ALA A 65 21.55 2.09 11.61
N PHE A 66 20.41 2.74 11.32
CA PHE A 66 19.98 3.93 12.04
C PHE A 66 19.57 3.63 13.49
N ARG A 67 18.86 2.51 13.70
CA ARG A 67 18.40 2.11 15.04
C ARG A 67 19.57 1.74 15.96
N SER A 68 20.58 1.05 15.43
CA SER A 68 21.80 0.69 16.18
C SER A 68 22.76 1.87 16.38
N GLY A 69 22.62 2.93 15.57
CA GLY A 69 23.54 4.07 15.56
C GLY A 69 24.80 3.85 14.73
N GLU A 70 24.90 2.72 14.01
CA GLU A 70 25.99 2.45 13.07
C GLU A 70 25.99 3.45 11.90
N ARG A 71 24.80 3.84 11.45
CA ARG A 71 24.64 4.92 10.47
C ARG A 71 24.28 6.23 11.19
N PRO A 72 25.07 7.30 11.01
CA PRO A 72 24.72 8.61 11.56
C PRO A 72 23.45 9.15 10.90
N ALA A 73 22.58 9.75 11.71
CA ALA A 73 21.32 10.34 11.27
C ALA A 73 21.05 11.68 11.97
N THR A 74 20.23 12.52 11.34
CA THR A 74 19.68 13.73 11.96
C THR A 74 18.43 13.42 12.79
N VAL A 75 17.54 12.58 12.23
CA VAL A 75 16.26 12.22 12.85
C VAL A 75 15.91 10.74 12.69
N MET A 76 16.47 10.06 11.67
CA MET A 76 16.10 8.68 11.36
C MET A 76 16.49 7.68 12.45
N ASP A 77 17.45 7.98 13.31
CA ASP A 77 17.79 7.16 14.48
C ASP A 77 16.61 7.10 15.47
N ARG A 78 15.89 8.21 15.66
CA ARG A 78 14.69 8.29 16.51
C ARG A 78 13.49 7.63 15.84
N VAL A 79 13.31 7.86 14.54
CA VAL A 79 12.25 7.23 13.75
C VAL A 79 12.41 5.71 13.74
N ALA A 80 13.60 5.21 13.47
CA ALA A 80 13.87 3.77 13.38
C ALA A 80 13.67 3.01 14.69
N LYS A 81 13.84 3.67 15.85
CA LYS A 81 13.53 3.09 17.16
C LYS A 81 12.03 2.95 17.42
N GLY A 82 11.18 3.61 16.64
CA GLY A 82 9.73 3.57 16.79
C GLY A 82 9.06 2.33 16.17
N PHE A 83 9.79 1.52 15.41
CA PHE A 83 9.26 0.35 14.71
C PHE A 83 9.99 -0.91 15.15
N SER A 84 9.23 -2.01 15.30
CA SER A 84 9.74 -3.36 15.43
C SER A 84 10.38 -3.85 14.12
N ASP A 85 11.06 -5.00 14.17
CA ASP A 85 11.70 -5.59 12.99
C ASP A 85 10.63 -6.08 11.99
N GLU A 86 9.51 -6.60 12.49
CA GLU A 86 8.35 -7.01 11.70
C GLU A 86 7.68 -5.81 11.02
N GLU A 87 7.43 -4.71 11.76
CA GLU A 87 6.87 -3.48 11.19
C GLU A 87 7.82 -2.86 10.17
N THR A 88 9.12 -2.82 10.46
CA THR A 88 10.14 -2.31 9.54
C THR A 88 10.13 -3.08 8.22
N ARG A 89 10.02 -4.42 8.28
CA ARG A 89 9.93 -5.26 7.08
C ARG A 89 8.65 -4.98 6.29
N ALA A 90 7.50 -4.93 6.97
CA ALA A 90 6.22 -4.65 6.30
C ALA A 90 6.22 -3.27 5.62
N ILE A 91 6.74 -2.24 6.31
CA ILE A 91 6.87 -0.88 5.77
C ILE A 91 7.83 -0.88 4.57
N ALA A 92 8.96 -1.58 4.65
CA ALA A 92 9.94 -1.64 3.57
C ALA A 92 9.38 -2.33 2.31
N GLU A 93 8.63 -3.43 2.47
CA GLU A 93 7.95 -4.12 1.37
C GLU A 93 6.94 -3.20 0.67
N TRP A 94 6.19 -2.42 1.44
CA TRP A 94 5.26 -1.44 0.90
C TRP A 94 5.98 -0.30 0.17
N LEU A 95 7.05 0.26 0.75
CA LEU A 95 7.83 1.36 0.15
C LEU A 95 8.59 0.95 -1.11
N ALA A 96 8.99 -0.31 -1.24
CA ALA A 96 9.68 -0.82 -2.43
C ALA A 96 8.79 -0.86 -3.68
N GLN A 97 7.46 -0.77 -3.52
CA GLN A 97 6.54 -0.64 -4.64
C GLN A 97 6.65 0.76 -5.27
N PRO A 98 6.41 0.93 -6.58
CA PRO A 98 6.35 2.25 -7.21
C PRO A 98 5.38 3.18 -6.50
N GLU A 99 5.74 4.47 -6.37
CA GLU A 99 4.87 5.47 -5.75
C GLU A 99 3.46 5.50 -6.35
N ALA A 100 3.34 5.33 -7.67
CA ALA A 100 2.05 5.27 -8.36
C ALA A 100 1.15 4.14 -7.82
N ASP A 101 1.73 2.99 -7.46
CA ASP A 101 1.00 1.83 -6.95
C ASP A 101 0.61 2.01 -5.47
N ARG A 102 1.45 2.69 -4.69
CA ARG A 102 1.17 3.05 -3.30
C ARG A 102 0.10 4.13 -3.17
N ASN A 103 0.13 5.14 -4.04
CA ASN A 103 -0.83 6.24 -4.04
C ASN A 103 -2.19 5.88 -4.67
N ALA A 104 -2.26 4.74 -5.39
CA ALA A 104 -3.51 4.20 -5.93
C ALA A 104 -4.32 3.40 -4.89
N GLN A 105 -3.78 3.20 -3.69
CA GLN A 105 -4.46 2.56 -2.58
C GLN A 105 -5.37 3.61 -1.90
N PRO A 106 -6.67 3.31 -1.68
CA PRO A 106 -7.68 4.27 -1.23
C PRO A 106 -7.47 4.80 0.20
#